data_AF-A0A2P8WK23-F1
#
_entry.id   AF-A0A2P8WK23-F1
#
_cell.length_a   1.000
_cell.length_b   1.000
_cell.length_c   1.000
_cell.angle_alpha   90.00
_cell.angle_beta   90.00
_cell.angle_gamma   90.00
#
_symmetry.space_group_name_H-M   'P 1'
#
loop_
_entity.id
_entity.type
_entity.pdbx_description
1 polymer ?
#
loop_
_entity_poly.entity_id
_entity_poly.type
_entity_poly.pdbx_seq_one_letter_code
_entity_poly.pdbx_strand_id
1 'polypeptide(L)'
;TVADQQQDFLTQRRQQLDQLRSELEGKQQALEEKMGQLSQRWAEWHQAEEILSSRKADAKLQQQQIIAKQDRIQALTEQLQRQGNLHQQVYDLLNGSDKVRLSKKVDVATLEAMSLEDLQKRVADLERDLSKVSNFVSDQEEELNLQQQAIDGLKQKIAQASEFDRLQIETELADEQDRYQMLNETLVGQRRNLLEREETLSQHRAILLRRQGLAADETPVSAVDLEPLLNTIDSHRQDINDTIHQLETEVKQLQEAIGPTKTEIEGMVEAQARSRDEILQAEAEIDEQRTVIGRTTGFIELYEAMLPDLEGQLSQFKAALTTVSDSVAQFQEASDYQLQAIADMRHTVSNLASSAQVATP
;
A
#
# COMPACT_ATOMS: atom_id res chain seq x y z
N THR A 1 -71.70 -20.29 -12.58
CA THR A 1 -72.28 -19.93 -11.26
C THR A 1 -71.25 -19.15 -10.44
N VAL A 2 -71.61 -18.53 -9.31
CA VAL A 2 -70.65 -17.86 -8.41
C VAL A 2 -69.55 -18.82 -7.93
N ALA A 3 -69.89 -20.10 -7.76
CA ALA A 3 -68.94 -21.15 -7.38
C ALA A 3 -67.90 -21.47 -8.47
N ASP A 4 -68.26 -21.32 -9.75
CA ASP A 4 -67.32 -21.50 -10.86
C ASP A 4 -66.35 -20.32 -10.96
N GLN A 5 -66.85 -19.09 -10.77
CA GLN A 5 -65.99 -17.89 -10.75
C GLN A 5 -64.97 -17.92 -9.61
N GLN A 6 -65.35 -18.43 -8.43
CA GLN A 6 -64.40 -18.61 -7.33
C GLN A 6 -63.38 -19.72 -7.59
N GLN A 7 -63.77 -20.78 -8.32
CA GLN A 7 -62.84 -21.83 -8.73
C GLN A 7 -61.78 -21.31 -9.70
N ASP A 8 -62.21 -20.52 -10.69
CA ASP A 8 -61.30 -19.93 -11.68
C ASP A 8 -60.30 -18.98 -11.00
N PHE A 9 -60.76 -18.18 -10.04
CA PHE A 9 -59.91 -17.29 -9.24
C PHE A 9 -58.85 -18.06 -8.42
N LEU A 10 -59.24 -19.15 -7.74
CA LEU A 10 -58.30 -19.98 -7.00
C LEU A 10 -57.28 -20.68 -7.92
N THR A 11 -57.73 -21.13 -9.09
CA THR A 11 -56.87 -21.75 -10.10
C THR A 11 -55.82 -20.75 -10.63
N GLN A 12 -56.24 -19.52 -10.93
CA GLN A 12 -55.33 -18.45 -11.34
C GLN A 12 -54.33 -18.09 -10.23
N ARG A 13 -54.78 -18.02 -8.98
CA ARG A 13 -53.91 -17.78 -7.82
C ARG A 13 -52.86 -18.87 -7.64
N ARG A 14 -53.22 -20.14 -7.89
CA ARG A 14 -52.29 -21.27 -7.83
C ARG A 14 -51.21 -21.15 -8.90
N GLN A 15 -51.60 -20.83 -10.13
CA GLN A 15 -50.66 -20.64 -11.22
C GLN A 15 -49.68 -19.47 -10.95
N GLN A 16 -50.17 -18.37 -10.38
CA GLN A 16 -49.31 -17.25 -9.94
C GLN A 16 -48.33 -17.67 -8.84
N LEU A 17 -48.77 -18.51 -7.91
CA LEU A 17 -47.92 -19.00 -6.81
C LEU A 17 -46.82 -19.92 -7.33
N ASP A 18 -47.13 -20.82 -8.26
CA ASP A 18 -46.12 -21.69 -8.89
C ASP A 18 -45.10 -20.88 -9.71
N GLN A 19 -45.54 -19.81 -10.38
CA GLN A 19 -44.62 -18.90 -11.06
C GLN A 19 -43.71 -18.16 -10.07
N LEU A 20 -44.26 -17.64 -8.97
CA LEU A 20 -43.48 -16.99 -7.92
C LEU A 20 -42.46 -17.93 -7.28
N ARG A 21 -42.80 -19.22 -7.10
CA ARG A 21 -41.86 -20.24 -6.61
C ARG A 21 -40.68 -20.44 -7.55
N SER A 22 -40.94 -20.58 -8.84
CA SER A 22 -39.87 -20.76 -9.83
C SER A 22 -38.96 -19.53 -9.91
N GLU A 23 -39.55 -18.32 -9.88
CA GLU A 23 -38.78 -17.08 -9.83
C GLU A 23 -37.96 -16.94 -8.54
N LEU A 24 -38.52 -17.36 -7.40
CA LEU A 24 -37.82 -17.36 -6.11
C LEU A 24 -36.61 -18.30 -6.12
N GLU A 25 -36.76 -19.51 -6.64
CA GLU A 25 -35.68 -20.50 -6.74
C GLU A 25 -34.53 -19.96 -7.60
N GLY A 26 -34.84 -19.35 -8.74
CA GLY A 26 -33.83 -18.68 -9.58
C GLY A 26 -33.12 -17.53 -8.87
N LYS A 27 -33.86 -16.70 -8.12
CA LYS A 27 -33.26 -15.61 -7.32
C LYS A 27 -32.38 -16.13 -6.18
N GLN A 28 -32.77 -17.24 -5.54
CA GLN A 28 -31.98 -17.86 -4.47
C GLN A 28 -30.66 -18.41 -5.01
N GLN A 29 -30.67 -19.12 -6.14
CA GLN A 29 -29.46 -19.63 -6.78
C GLN A 29 -28.52 -18.48 -7.22
N ALA A 30 -29.07 -17.43 -7.83
CA ALA A 30 -28.28 -16.26 -8.22
C ALA A 30 -27.67 -15.54 -6.99
N LEU A 31 -28.41 -15.47 -5.88
CA LEU A 31 -27.89 -14.91 -4.63
C LEU A 31 -26.76 -15.76 -4.06
N GLU A 32 -26.88 -17.09 -4.05
CA GLU A 32 -25.81 -18.00 -3.61
C GLU A 32 -24.54 -17.84 -4.44
N GLU A 33 -24.67 -17.73 -5.77
CA GLU A 33 -23.52 -17.46 -6.64
C GLU A 33 -22.85 -16.12 -6.30
N LYS A 34 -23.64 -15.05 -6.15
CA LYS A 34 -23.12 -13.73 -5.74
C LYS A 34 -22.43 -13.76 -4.38
N MET A 35 -22.99 -14.47 -3.39
CA MET A 35 -22.35 -14.64 -2.08
C MET A 35 -21.01 -15.38 -2.18
N GLY A 36 -20.94 -16.41 -3.04
CA GLY A 36 -19.69 -17.11 -3.32
C GLY A 36 -18.64 -16.17 -3.93
N GLN A 37 -19.01 -15.40 -4.95
CA GLN A 37 -18.14 -14.41 -5.59
C GLN A 37 -17.68 -13.33 -4.59
N LEU A 38 -18.57 -12.85 -3.73
CA LEU A 38 -18.24 -11.89 -2.68
C LEU A 38 -17.22 -12.46 -1.69
N SER A 39 -17.41 -13.72 -1.26
CA SER A 39 -16.46 -14.38 -0.35
C SER A 39 -15.07 -14.52 -0.96
N GLN A 40 -15.01 -14.81 -2.26
CA GLN A 40 -13.75 -14.88 -3.01
C GLN A 40 -13.08 -13.51 -3.09
N ARG A 41 -13.84 -12.45 -3.42
CA ARG A 41 -13.31 -11.07 -3.45
C ARG A 41 -12.75 -10.62 -2.11
N TRP A 42 -13.42 -10.96 -1.00
CA TRP A 42 -12.88 -10.71 0.34
C TRP A 42 -11.57 -11.44 0.59
N ALA A 43 -11.47 -12.71 0.19
CA ALA A 43 -10.23 -13.48 0.33
C ALA A 43 -9.08 -12.86 -0.49
N GLU A 44 -9.35 -12.48 -1.74
CA GLU A 44 -8.39 -11.80 -2.62
C GLU A 44 -7.97 -10.44 -2.03
N TRP A 45 -8.91 -9.67 -1.49
CA TRP A 45 -8.64 -8.38 -0.83
C TRP A 45 -7.75 -8.54 0.40
N HIS A 46 -8.03 -9.52 1.26
CA HIS A 46 -7.19 -9.80 2.44
C HIS A 46 -5.78 -10.26 2.06
N GLN A 47 -5.66 -11.10 1.03
CA GLN A 47 -4.35 -11.52 0.53
C GLN A 47 -3.57 -10.30 -0.02
N ALA A 48 -4.23 -9.42 -0.76
CA ALA A 48 -3.62 -8.19 -1.25
C ALA A 48 -3.18 -7.26 -0.11
N GLU A 49 -3.96 -7.18 0.98
CA GLU A 49 -3.57 -6.40 2.18
C GLU A 49 -2.30 -6.95 2.84
N GLU A 50 -2.19 -8.28 2.94
CA GLU A 50 -1.00 -8.91 3.52
C GLU A 50 0.24 -8.62 2.68
N ILE A 51 0.12 -8.71 1.35
CA ILE A 51 1.21 -8.36 0.43
C ILE A 51 1.57 -6.88 0.56
N LEU A 52 0.58 -5.98 0.61
CA LEU A 52 0.80 -4.55 0.78
C LEU A 52 1.53 -4.23 2.10
N SER A 53 1.10 -4.86 3.20
CA SER A 53 1.74 -4.71 4.52
C SER A 53 3.19 -5.18 4.50
N SER A 54 3.45 -6.33 3.88
CA SER A 54 4.80 -6.86 3.68
C SER A 54 5.69 -5.90 2.87
N ARG A 55 5.17 -5.38 1.74
CA ARG A 55 5.87 -4.40 0.91
C ARG A 55 6.19 -3.10 1.65
N LYS A 56 5.25 -2.59 2.45
CA LYS A 56 5.48 -1.41 3.32
C LYS A 56 6.58 -1.67 4.34
N ALA A 57 6.62 -2.88 4.92
CA ALA A 57 7.67 -3.27 5.86
C ALA A 57 9.05 -3.35 5.17
N ASP A 58 9.13 -3.95 3.99
CA ASP A 58 10.36 -4.04 3.19
C ASP A 58 10.89 -2.64 2.82
N ALA A 59 10.03 -1.75 2.34
CA ALA A 59 10.40 -0.38 2.01
C ALA A 59 10.92 0.39 3.24
N LYS A 60 10.30 0.19 4.41
CA LYS A 60 10.76 0.78 5.67
C LYS A 60 12.13 0.22 6.07
N LEU A 61 12.37 -1.06 5.89
CA LEU A 61 13.67 -1.68 6.16
C LEU A 61 14.76 -1.11 5.25
N GLN A 62 14.50 -0.98 3.94
CA GLN A 62 15.41 -0.34 3.00
C GLN A 62 15.72 1.11 3.40
N GLN A 63 14.71 1.88 3.80
CA GLN A 63 14.90 3.25 4.30
C GLN A 63 15.79 3.31 5.53
N GLN A 64 15.64 2.36 6.47
CA GLN A 64 16.51 2.27 7.65
C GLN A 64 17.94 1.89 7.29
N GLN A 65 18.13 1.01 6.30
CA GLN A 65 19.47 0.66 5.80
C GLN A 65 20.18 1.86 5.18
N ILE A 66 19.45 2.68 4.41
CA ILE A 66 19.98 3.94 3.85
C ILE A 66 20.47 4.85 4.99
N ILE A 67 19.64 5.09 6.01
CA ILE A 67 19.99 5.95 7.15
C ILE A 67 21.23 5.41 7.87
N ALA A 68 21.25 4.12 8.21
CA ALA A 68 22.40 3.52 8.91
C ALA A 68 23.71 3.62 8.09
N LYS A 69 23.64 3.50 6.77
CA LYS A 69 24.81 3.67 5.89
C LYS A 69 25.25 5.14 5.82
N GLN A 70 24.31 6.09 5.75
CA GLN A 70 24.59 7.52 5.80
C GLN A 70 25.27 7.92 7.12
N ASP A 71 24.75 7.46 8.26
CA ASP A 71 25.37 7.68 9.58
C ASP A 71 26.79 7.11 9.64
N ARG A 72 27.01 5.94 9.02
CA ARG A 72 28.34 5.31 8.95
C ARG A 72 29.30 6.12 8.09
N ILE A 73 28.85 6.65 6.95
CA ILE A 73 29.63 7.55 6.08
C ILE A 73 30.03 8.79 6.87
N GLN A 74 29.11 9.42 7.60
CA GLN A 74 29.40 10.59 8.43
C GLN A 74 30.49 10.29 9.47
N ALA A 75 30.33 9.20 10.22
CA ALA A 75 31.31 8.80 11.23
C ALA A 75 32.70 8.51 10.64
N LEU A 76 32.76 7.91 9.45
CA LEU A 76 34.02 7.66 8.72
C LEU A 76 34.64 8.97 8.21
N THR A 77 33.84 9.92 7.73
CA THR A 77 34.31 11.24 7.31
C THR A 77 34.91 12.02 8.48
N GLU A 78 34.26 12.01 9.65
CA GLU A 78 34.82 12.61 10.87
C GLU A 78 36.11 11.91 11.33
N GLN A 79 36.19 10.59 11.18
CA GLN A 79 37.42 9.84 11.47
C GLN A 79 38.55 10.25 10.52
N LEU A 80 38.25 10.40 9.23
CA LEU A 80 39.22 10.83 8.22
C LEU A 80 39.74 12.25 8.50
N GLN A 81 38.87 13.17 8.91
CA GLN A 81 39.25 14.54 9.31
C GLN A 81 40.16 14.54 10.55
N ARG A 82 39.79 13.75 11.58
CA ARG A 82 40.63 13.58 12.78
C ARG A 82 41.99 12.97 12.45
N GLN A 83 42.04 11.99 11.56
CA GLN A 83 43.31 11.41 11.09
C GLN A 83 44.12 12.41 10.27
N GLY A 84 43.50 13.26 9.46
CA GLY A 84 44.18 14.37 8.77
C GLY A 84 44.85 15.33 9.74
N ASN A 85 44.12 15.74 10.79
CA ASN A 85 44.66 16.60 11.85
C ASN A 85 45.80 15.94 12.61
N LEU A 86 45.67 14.65 12.95
CA LEU A 86 46.73 13.89 13.62
C LEU A 86 47.95 13.72 12.73
N HIS A 87 47.74 13.44 11.45
CA HIS A 87 48.80 13.34 10.45
C HIS A 87 49.58 14.66 10.35
N GLN A 88 48.88 15.79 10.28
CA GLN A 88 49.50 17.12 10.29
C GLN A 88 50.28 17.37 11.59
N GLN A 89 49.72 17.03 12.75
CA GLN A 89 50.42 17.17 14.04
C GLN A 89 51.68 16.29 14.14
N VAL A 90 51.63 15.06 13.61
CA VAL A 90 52.80 14.17 13.55
C VAL A 90 53.86 14.79 12.63
N TYR A 91 53.46 15.32 11.47
CA TYR A 91 54.39 16.05 10.59
C TYR A 91 54.99 17.30 11.27
N ASP A 92 54.21 18.08 12.02
CA ASP A 92 54.70 19.25 12.74
C ASP A 92 55.68 18.86 13.87
N LEU A 93 55.42 17.74 14.57
CA LEU A 93 56.33 17.18 15.57
C LEU A 93 57.62 16.62 14.95
N LEU A 94 57.53 16.01 13.77
CA LEU A 94 58.68 15.57 12.99
C LEU A 94 59.54 16.75 12.51
N ASN A 95 58.91 17.87 12.17
CA ASN A 95 59.59 19.12 11.80
C ASN A 95 60.24 19.83 13.02
N GLY A 96 59.80 19.53 14.25
CA GLY A 96 60.41 20.01 15.49
C GLY A 96 61.51 19.11 16.06
N SER A 97 61.72 17.92 15.48
CA SER A 97 62.70 16.92 15.92
C SER A 97 63.58 16.50 14.75
N ASP A 98 64.85 16.92 14.76
CA ASP A 98 65.90 16.76 13.73
C ASP A 98 66.24 15.34 13.22
N LYS A 99 65.40 14.34 13.49
CA LYS A 99 65.74 12.91 13.39
C LYS A 99 64.94 12.11 12.36
N VAL A 100 64.12 12.70 11.49
CA VAL A 100 63.26 11.91 10.56
C VAL A 100 63.35 12.39 9.12
N ARG A 101 63.56 11.46 8.18
CA ARG A 101 63.62 11.69 6.73
C ARG A 101 62.29 11.28 6.09
N LEU A 102 61.79 12.10 5.16
CA LEU A 102 60.60 11.85 4.35
C LEU A 102 61.02 11.73 2.88
N SER A 103 60.74 10.63 2.19
CA SER A 103 61.14 10.49 0.77
C SER A 103 60.19 9.65 -0.08
N LYS A 104 59.49 10.28 -1.06
CA LYS A 104 59.40 9.78 -2.47
C LYS A 104 58.54 10.54 -3.48
N LYS A 105 57.64 11.45 -3.11
CA LYS A 105 56.67 12.01 -4.09
C LYS A 105 57.12 13.29 -4.81
N VAL A 106 58.07 14.01 -4.23
CA VAL A 106 58.62 15.25 -4.78
C VAL A 106 60.04 14.99 -5.27
N ASP A 107 60.39 15.53 -6.45
CA ASP A 107 61.74 15.46 -7.01
C ASP A 107 62.69 16.33 -6.15
N VAL A 108 63.19 15.70 -5.09
CA VAL A 108 64.06 16.31 -4.08
C VAL A 108 65.31 16.91 -4.73
N ALA A 109 65.84 16.27 -5.78
CA ALA A 109 67.04 16.75 -6.47
C ALA A 109 66.80 18.11 -7.16
N THR A 110 65.63 18.28 -7.77
CA THR A 110 65.25 19.55 -8.41
C THR A 110 65.05 20.66 -7.36
N LEU A 111 64.41 20.38 -6.23
CA LEU A 111 64.20 21.37 -5.17
C LEU A 111 65.49 21.73 -4.40
N GLU A 112 66.42 20.79 -4.26
CA GLU A 112 67.75 21.05 -3.69
C GLU A 112 68.61 21.93 -4.62
N ALA A 113 68.42 21.82 -5.95
CA ALA A 113 69.15 22.59 -6.96
C ALA A 113 68.61 24.03 -7.18
N MET A 114 67.38 24.33 -6.76
CA MET A 114 66.78 25.68 -6.87
C MET A 114 67.53 26.71 -6.02
N SER A 115 67.34 28.02 -6.20
CA SER A 115 67.82 28.99 -5.21
C SER A 115 66.99 28.93 -3.92
N LEU A 116 67.58 29.34 -2.80
CA LEU A 116 66.86 29.35 -1.52
C LEU A 116 65.67 30.34 -1.55
N GLU A 117 65.83 31.47 -2.23
CA GLU A 117 64.79 32.47 -2.44
C GLU A 117 63.63 31.92 -3.29
N ASP A 118 63.94 31.21 -4.37
CA ASP A 118 62.91 30.58 -5.22
C ASP A 118 62.15 29.47 -4.48
N LEU A 119 62.85 28.70 -3.64
CA LEU A 119 62.23 27.65 -2.83
C LEU A 119 61.32 28.24 -1.73
N GLN A 120 61.76 29.33 -1.05
CA GLN A 120 60.93 30.07 -0.09
C GLN A 120 59.66 30.60 -0.75
N LYS A 121 59.80 31.23 -1.92
CA LYS A 121 58.67 31.76 -2.68
C LYS A 121 57.71 30.65 -3.11
N ARG A 122 58.24 29.50 -3.55
CA ARG A 122 57.43 28.34 -3.95
C ARG A 122 56.62 27.77 -2.79
N VAL A 123 57.24 27.64 -1.61
CA VAL A 123 56.54 27.21 -0.39
C VAL A 123 55.45 28.21 -0.02
N ALA A 124 55.74 29.51 0.01
CA ALA A 124 54.76 30.54 0.34
C ALA A 124 53.57 30.58 -0.65
N ASP A 125 53.83 30.37 -1.95
CA ASP A 125 52.77 30.26 -2.97
C ASP A 125 51.89 29.02 -2.72
N LEU A 126 52.49 27.86 -2.43
CA LEU A 126 51.77 26.62 -2.11
C LEU A 126 50.95 26.75 -0.81
N GLU A 127 51.47 27.41 0.21
CA GLU A 127 50.74 27.69 1.47
C GLU A 127 49.51 28.55 1.24
N ARG A 128 49.66 29.62 0.45
CA ARG A 128 48.56 30.53 0.11
C ARG A 128 47.50 29.80 -0.70
N ASP A 129 47.91 28.98 -1.66
CA ASP A 129 46.98 28.26 -2.52
C ASP A 129 46.28 27.13 -1.76
N LEU A 130 46.98 26.42 -0.87
CA LEU A 130 46.39 25.44 0.01
C LEU A 130 45.38 26.08 0.97
N SER A 131 45.72 27.22 1.58
CA SER A 131 44.82 27.93 2.49
C SER A 131 43.52 28.35 1.80
N LYS A 132 43.59 28.81 0.55
CA LYS A 132 42.39 29.17 -0.23
C LYS A 132 41.51 27.96 -0.51
N VAL A 133 42.11 26.84 -0.90
CA VAL A 133 41.37 25.61 -1.25
C VAL A 133 40.80 24.97 0.00
N SER A 134 41.55 24.97 1.11
CA SER A 134 41.10 24.49 2.41
C SER A 134 39.87 25.26 2.91
N ASN A 135 39.91 26.59 2.85
CA ASN A 135 38.76 27.42 3.23
C ASN A 135 37.54 27.12 2.35
N PHE A 136 37.73 27.02 1.02
CA PHE A 136 36.64 26.71 0.11
C PHE A 136 36.02 25.33 0.37
N VAL A 137 36.84 24.31 0.61
CA VAL A 137 36.35 22.97 0.98
C VAL A 137 35.63 23.02 2.32
N SER A 138 36.16 23.76 3.30
CA SER A 138 35.51 23.94 4.61
C SER A 138 34.15 24.60 4.50
N ASP A 139 34.01 25.64 3.67
CA ASP A 139 32.73 26.31 3.43
C ASP A 139 31.70 25.35 2.81
N GLN A 140 32.15 24.51 1.86
CA GLN A 140 31.30 23.49 1.24
C GLN A 140 30.94 22.34 2.20
N GLU A 141 31.85 21.96 3.10
CA GLU A 141 31.55 20.98 4.16
C GLU A 141 30.54 21.51 5.18
N GLU A 142 30.57 22.81 5.48
CA GLU A 142 29.54 23.46 6.29
C GLU A 142 28.19 23.47 5.55
N GLU A 143 28.18 23.80 4.25
CA GLU A 143 26.97 23.72 3.43
C GLU A 143 26.38 22.30 3.38
N LEU A 144 27.23 21.28 3.25
CA LEU A 144 26.82 19.87 3.25
C LEU A 144 26.19 19.48 4.60
N ASN A 145 26.78 19.93 5.72
CA ASN A 145 26.20 19.72 7.05
C ASN A 145 24.84 20.42 7.22
N LEU A 146 24.69 21.64 6.70
CA LEU A 146 23.41 22.36 6.74
C LEU A 146 22.33 21.66 5.91
N GLN A 147 22.68 21.13 4.74
CA GLN A 147 21.78 20.33 3.91
C GLN A 147 21.36 19.04 4.62
N GLN A 148 22.28 18.36 5.31
CA GLN A 148 21.95 17.20 6.13
C GLN A 148 20.94 17.54 7.25
N GLN A 149 21.15 18.67 7.94
CA GLN A 149 20.21 19.14 8.96
C GLN A 149 18.82 19.46 8.37
N ALA A 150 18.78 20.01 7.16
CA ALA A 150 17.53 20.27 6.45
C ALA A 150 16.80 18.95 6.11
N ILE A 151 17.53 17.96 5.59
CA ILE A 151 17.02 16.60 5.32
C ILE A 151 16.44 15.97 6.58
N ASP A 152 17.15 16.04 7.71
CA ASP A 152 16.69 15.45 8.97
C ASP A 152 15.46 16.19 9.52
N GLY A 153 15.40 17.52 9.37
CA GLY A 153 14.22 18.31 9.65
C GLY A 153 13.00 17.90 8.81
N LEU A 154 13.19 17.63 7.52
CA LEU A 154 12.13 17.17 6.62
C LEU A 154 11.66 15.75 6.98
N LYS A 155 12.57 14.83 7.30
CA LYS A 155 12.24 13.48 7.81
C LYS A 155 11.42 13.55 9.10
N GLN A 156 11.77 14.46 10.02
CA GLN A 156 11.02 14.63 11.26
C GLN A 156 9.61 15.19 11.00
N LYS A 157 9.47 16.13 10.06
CA LYS A 157 8.16 16.65 9.65
C LYS A 157 7.28 15.57 9.02
N ILE A 158 7.83 14.71 8.15
CA ILE A 158 7.11 13.57 7.56
C ILE A 158 6.55 12.64 8.65
N ALA A 159 7.30 12.40 9.72
CA ALA A 159 6.87 11.54 10.82
C ALA A 159 5.67 12.11 11.61
N GLN A 160 5.43 13.42 11.53
CA GLN A 160 4.36 14.13 12.26
C GLN A 160 3.24 14.64 11.33
N ALA A 161 3.42 14.53 10.01
CA ALA A 161 2.53 15.11 9.02
C ALA A 161 1.27 14.26 8.77
N SER A 162 0.19 14.93 8.36
CA SER A 162 -1.01 14.27 7.82
C SER A 162 -0.72 13.63 6.45
N GLU A 163 -1.49 12.65 6.01
CA GLU A 163 -1.28 11.97 4.71
C GLU A 163 -1.22 12.94 3.52
N PHE A 164 -1.97 14.04 3.56
CA PHE A 164 -1.99 15.04 2.50
C PHE A 164 -0.71 15.90 2.46
N ASP A 165 -0.24 16.36 3.63
CA ASP A 165 0.98 17.16 3.74
C ASP A 165 2.24 16.32 3.48
N ARG A 166 2.14 15.02 3.77
CA ARG A 166 3.25 14.08 3.63
C ARG A 166 3.77 14.00 2.20
N LEU A 167 2.89 14.02 1.20
CA LEU A 167 3.30 13.97 -0.22
C LEU A 167 4.17 15.17 -0.61
N GLN A 168 3.80 16.37 -0.16
CA GLN A 168 4.57 17.57 -0.44
C GLN A 168 5.95 17.51 0.24
N ILE A 169 5.98 17.13 1.52
CA ILE A 169 7.23 17.07 2.29
C ILE A 169 8.15 15.96 1.78
N GLU A 170 7.59 14.85 1.28
CA GLU A 170 8.37 13.79 0.63
C GLU A 170 8.98 14.24 -0.71
N THR A 171 8.32 15.14 -1.44
CA THR A 171 8.89 15.77 -2.65
C THR A 171 10.04 16.71 -2.28
N GLU A 172 9.84 17.57 -1.28
CA GLU A 172 10.88 18.47 -0.77
C GLU A 172 12.10 17.68 -0.23
N LEU A 173 11.86 16.55 0.42
CA LEU A 173 12.91 15.65 0.90
C LEU A 173 13.74 15.06 -0.25
N ALA A 174 13.10 14.67 -1.35
CA ALA A 174 13.80 14.13 -2.52
C ALA A 174 14.71 15.20 -3.15
N ASP A 175 14.19 16.41 -3.36
CA ASP A 175 14.96 17.52 -3.92
C ASP A 175 16.19 17.87 -3.05
N GLU A 176 16.03 17.88 -1.73
CA GLU A 176 17.13 18.20 -0.81
C GLU A 176 18.17 17.07 -0.73
N GLN A 177 17.73 15.81 -0.86
CA GLN A 177 18.61 14.65 -0.97
C GLN A 177 19.45 14.67 -2.26
N ASP A 178 18.85 15.06 -3.39
CA ASP A 178 19.56 15.20 -4.66
C ASP A 178 20.63 16.31 -4.58
N ARG A 179 20.29 17.45 -3.97
CA ARG A 179 21.26 18.55 -3.74
C ARG A 179 22.43 18.12 -2.88
N TYR A 180 22.14 17.45 -1.77
CA TYR A 180 23.15 16.88 -0.88
C TYR A 180 24.06 15.92 -1.62
N GLN A 181 23.49 15.03 -2.44
CA GLN A 181 24.26 14.08 -3.23
C GLN A 181 25.20 14.79 -4.21
N MET A 182 24.71 15.75 -4.98
CA MET A 182 25.53 16.48 -5.95
C MET A 182 26.68 17.23 -5.27
N LEU A 183 26.40 17.90 -4.15
CA LEU A 183 27.43 18.60 -3.38
C LEU A 183 28.47 17.63 -2.84
N ASN A 184 28.04 16.52 -2.24
CA ASN A 184 28.94 15.51 -1.69
C ASN A 184 29.82 14.87 -2.78
N GLU A 185 29.27 14.50 -3.94
CA GLU A 185 30.02 13.91 -5.06
C GLU A 185 31.17 14.84 -5.50
N THR A 186 30.94 16.16 -5.52
CA THR A 186 32.00 17.13 -5.84
C THR A 186 33.03 17.31 -4.72
N LEU A 187 32.57 17.30 -3.46
CA LEU A 187 33.41 17.44 -2.27
C LEU A 187 34.41 16.30 -2.13
N VAL A 188 34.05 15.07 -2.50
CA VAL A 188 34.98 13.94 -2.40
C VAL A 188 36.22 14.15 -3.27
N GLY A 189 36.05 14.60 -4.51
CA GLY A 189 37.17 14.93 -5.39
C GLY A 189 38.03 16.08 -4.84
N GLN A 190 37.39 17.07 -4.22
CA GLN A 190 38.10 18.20 -3.62
C GLN A 190 38.87 17.83 -2.36
N ARG A 191 38.30 17.00 -1.48
CA ARG A 191 38.97 16.44 -0.29
C ARG A 191 40.23 15.70 -0.69
N ARG A 192 40.14 14.81 -1.68
CA ARG A 192 41.31 14.09 -2.20
C ARG A 192 42.40 15.04 -2.70
N ASN A 193 42.01 16.04 -3.48
CA ASN A 193 42.94 17.04 -4.02
C ASN A 193 43.60 17.87 -2.90
N LEU A 194 42.86 18.23 -1.85
CA LEU A 194 43.37 18.92 -0.68
C LEU A 194 44.50 18.11 -0.03
N LEU A 195 44.30 16.81 0.17
CA LEU A 195 45.29 15.93 0.79
C LEU A 195 46.56 15.79 -0.06
N GLU A 196 46.41 15.61 -1.37
CA GLU A 196 47.55 15.54 -2.30
C GLU A 196 48.37 16.85 -2.27
N ARG A 197 47.70 18.00 -2.12
CA ARG A 197 48.36 19.32 -1.98
C ARG A 197 49.02 19.51 -0.62
N GLU A 198 48.40 19.08 0.47
CA GLU A 198 48.98 19.09 1.82
C GLU A 198 50.27 18.26 1.87
N GLU A 199 50.22 17.05 1.32
CA GLU A 199 51.37 16.15 1.22
C GLU A 199 52.51 16.80 0.41
N THR A 200 52.18 17.40 -0.73
CA THR A 200 53.15 18.10 -1.59
C THR A 200 53.78 19.29 -0.85
N LEU A 201 52.98 20.13 -0.19
CA LEU A 201 53.47 21.28 0.56
C LEU A 201 54.38 20.86 1.72
N SER A 202 54.00 19.83 2.46
CA SER A 202 54.78 19.28 3.56
C SER A 202 56.19 18.88 3.10
N GLN A 203 56.29 18.17 1.96
CA GLN A 203 57.57 17.78 1.38
C GLN A 203 58.43 18.99 0.96
N HIS A 204 57.82 20.05 0.40
CA HIS A 204 58.55 21.28 0.03
C HIS A 204 59.05 22.06 1.26
N ARG A 205 58.24 22.15 2.33
CA ARG A 205 58.64 22.77 3.61
C ARG A 205 59.84 22.06 4.23
N ALA A 206 59.83 20.73 4.23
CA ALA A 206 60.92 19.93 4.78
C ALA A 206 62.26 20.21 4.08
N ILE A 207 62.26 20.31 2.75
CA ILE A 207 63.47 20.61 1.96
C ILE A 207 63.94 22.05 2.21
N LEU A 208 63.00 23.00 2.31
CA LEU A 208 63.33 24.39 2.58
C LEU A 208 64.01 24.58 3.94
N LEU A 209 63.47 23.97 5.00
CA LEU A 209 64.01 24.03 6.35
C LEU A 209 65.43 23.43 6.42
N ARG A 210 65.64 22.28 5.76
CA ARG A 210 66.96 21.65 5.65
C ARG A 210 67.99 22.57 4.97
N ARG A 211 67.58 23.31 3.95
CA ARG A 211 68.45 24.25 3.22
C ARG A 211 68.72 25.56 3.94
N GLN A 212 67.86 25.96 4.88
CA GLN A 212 68.07 27.13 5.72
C GLN A 212 69.04 26.87 6.88
N GLY A 213 69.55 25.64 7.04
CA GLY A 213 70.47 25.27 8.12
C GLY A 213 69.81 25.32 9.50
N LEU A 214 68.48 25.34 9.55
CA LEU A 214 67.68 25.25 10.78
C LEU A 214 67.53 23.80 11.25
N ALA A 215 68.04 22.83 10.48
CA ALA A 215 68.24 21.46 10.89
C ALA A 215 69.65 21.33 11.47
N ALA A 216 69.78 21.01 12.76
CA ALA A 216 71.04 21.03 13.49
C ALA A 216 72.00 19.93 12.99
N ASP A 217 73.22 20.34 12.67
CA ASP A 217 74.38 19.46 12.60
C ASP A 217 74.66 18.92 14.01
N GLU A 218 74.41 17.62 14.26
CA GLU A 218 75.16 16.82 15.24
C GLU A 218 74.91 15.30 15.08
N THR A 219 75.94 14.53 15.40
CA THR A 219 76.19 13.07 15.19
C THR A 219 75.04 12.06 15.49
N PRO A 220 75.10 10.85 14.88
CA PRO A 220 73.94 9.97 14.68
C PRO A 220 73.56 9.16 15.92
N VAL A 221 72.39 9.45 16.50
CA VAL A 221 71.71 8.57 17.46
C VAL A 221 70.35 8.21 16.87
N SER A 222 70.21 6.94 16.44
CA SER A 222 69.03 6.26 15.88
C SER A 222 67.86 7.19 15.58
N ALA A 223 67.83 7.67 14.33
CA ALA A 223 66.62 8.20 13.72
C ALA A 223 65.50 7.15 13.86
N VAL A 224 64.44 7.48 14.60
CA VAL A 224 63.23 6.67 14.60
C VAL A 224 62.55 6.97 13.28
N ASP A 225 62.63 6.02 12.35
CA ASP A 225 61.97 6.13 11.07
C ASP A 225 60.45 6.04 11.27
N LEU A 226 59.77 7.17 11.17
CA LEU A 226 58.32 7.29 11.28
C LEU A 226 57.63 7.23 9.90
N GLU A 227 58.39 7.09 8.80
CA GLU A 227 57.86 6.87 7.45
C GLU A 227 56.96 5.62 7.37
N PRO A 228 57.27 4.47 8.02
CA PRO A 228 56.35 3.33 8.06
C PRO A 228 55.02 3.66 8.75
N LEU A 229 55.04 4.52 9.77
CA LEU A 229 53.84 4.90 10.53
C LEU A 229 52.98 5.89 9.73
N LEU A 230 53.61 6.85 9.03
CA LEU A 230 52.94 7.75 8.10
C LEU A 230 52.33 7.00 6.91
N ASN A 231 53.09 6.09 6.29
CA ASN A 231 52.58 5.22 5.23
C ASN A 231 51.40 4.35 5.70
N THR A 232 51.41 3.91 6.97
CA THR A 232 50.29 3.18 7.57
C THR A 232 49.06 4.08 7.76
N ILE A 233 49.26 5.33 8.19
CA ILE A 233 48.18 6.31 8.31
C ILE A 233 47.60 6.62 6.93
N ASP A 234 48.43 6.85 5.91
CA ASP A 234 47.97 7.14 4.55
C ASP A 234 47.24 5.95 3.92
N SER A 235 47.74 4.73 4.11
CA SER A 235 47.04 3.50 3.70
C SER A 235 45.67 3.40 4.37
N HIS A 236 45.60 3.63 5.68
CA HIS A 236 44.34 3.55 6.42
C HIS A 236 43.34 4.64 5.99
N ARG A 237 43.83 5.85 5.66
CA ARG A 237 43.01 6.93 5.12
C ARG A 237 42.47 6.58 3.73
N GLN A 238 43.29 5.93 2.89
CA GLN A 238 42.85 5.43 1.59
C GLN A 238 41.77 4.35 1.75
N ASP A 239 41.96 3.39 2.66
CA ASP A 239 40.97 2.34 2.93
C ASP A 239 39.63 2.91 3.44
N ILE A 240 39.68 3.94 4.29
CA ILE A 240 38.49 4.65 4.77
C ILE A 240 37.77 5.35 3.61
N ASN A 241 38.49 6.02 2.72
CA ASN A 241 37.91 6.66 1.54
C ASN A 241 37.26 5.64 0.60
N ASP A 242 37.93 4.52 0.34
CA ASP A 242 37.39 3.46 -0.52
C ASP A 242 36.12 2.86 0.12
N THR A 243 36.09 2.72 1.44
CA THR A 243 34.90 2.27 2.19
C THR A 243 33.76 3.30 2.10
N ILE A 244 34.06 4.59 2.24
CA ILE A 244 33.07 5.67 2.08
C ILE A 244 32.47 5.59 0.67
N HIS A 245 33.29 5.51 -0.37
CA HIS A 245 32.84 5.41 -1.76
C HIS A 245 31.96 4.19 -2.04
N GLN A 246 32.30 3.03 -1.46
CA GLN A 246 31.47 1.83 -1.57
C GLN A 246 30.11 2.04 -0.91
N LEU A 247 30.08 2.55 0.32
CA LEU A 247 28.84 2.83 1.06
C LEU A 247 27.98 3.87 0.33
N GLU A 248 28.58 4.91 -0.25
CA GLU A 248 27.88 5.92 -1.05
C GLU A 248 27.24 5.31 -2.30
N THR A 249 27.96 4.43 -2.99
CA THR A 249 27.43 3.71 -4.16
C THR A 249 26.24 2.82 -3.77
N GLU A 250 26.35 2.10 -2.66
CA GLU A 250 25.26 1.27 -2.13
C GLU A 250 24.05 2.11 -1.71
N VAL A 251 24.27 3.27 -1.06
CA VAL A 251 23.19 4.21 -0.69
C VAL A 251 22.47 4.70 -1.93
N LYS A 252 23.19 5.11 -2.97
CA LYS A 252 22.61 5.56 -4.24
C LYS A 252 21.76 4.47 -4.89
N GLN A 253 22.27 3.24 -4.98
CA GLN A 253 21.53 2.11 -5.53
C GLN A 253 20.25 1.81 -4.74
N LEU A 254 20.31 1.87 -3.41
CA LEU A 254 19.14 1.69 -2.55
C LEU A 254 18.11 2.82 -2.72
N GLN A 255 18.56 4.06 -2.86
CA GLN A 255 17.69 5.21 -3.12
C GLN A 255 17.01 5.13 -4.50
N GLU A 256 17.76 4.77 -5.54
CA GLU A 256 17.21 4.55 -6.88
C GLU A 256 16.15 3.43 -6.89
N ALA A 257 16.35 2.39 -6.08
CA ALA A 257 15.40 1.29 -5.94
C ALA A 257 14.14 1.67 -5.13
N ILE A 258 14.24 2.60 -4.17
CA ILE A 258 13.12 2.93 -3.27
C ILE A 258 12.01 3.72 -3.98
N GLY A 259 12.37 4.53 -4.99
CA GLY A 259 11.42 5.34 -5.76
C GLY A 259 10.33 4.48 -6.42
N PRO A 260 10.69 3.52 -7.29
CA PRO A 260 9.74 2.58 -7.89
C PRO A 260 8.92 1.82 -6.86
N THR A 261 9.53 1.39 -5.75
CA THR A 261 8.81 0.69 -4.67
C THR A 261 7.76 1.56 -4.00
N LYS A 262 8.02 2.86 -3.79
CA LYS A 262 6.99 3.78 -3.26
C LYS A 262 5.82 3.93 -4.22
N THR A 263 6.09 4.14 -5.51
CA THR A 263 5.04 4.23 -6.54
C THR A 263 4.22 2.94 -6.64
N GLU A 264 4.86 1.77 -6.53
CA GLU A 264 4.17 0.47 -6.48
C GLU A 264 3.24 0.39 -5.26
N ILE A 265 3.73 0.76 -4.07
CA ILE A 265 2.92 0.78 -2.83
C ILE A 265 1.72 1.72 -2.96
N GLU A 266 1.90 2.90 -3.53
CA GLU A 266 0.80 3.86 -3.78
C GLU A 266 -0.27 3.26 -4.69
N GLY A 267 0.15 2.68 -5.82
CA GLY A 267 -0.76 2.00 -6.74
C GLY A 267 -1.51 0.85 -6.07
N MET A 268 -0.83 0.08 -5.22
CA MET A 268 -1.46 -0.99 -4.44
C MET A 268 -2.49 -0.45 -3.45
N VAL A 269 -2.18 0.63 -2.72
CA VAL A 269 -3.12 1.28 -1.77
C VAL A 269 -4.39 1.75 -2.48
N GLU A 270 -4.25 2.41 -3.63
CA GLU A 270 -5.40 2.86 -4.40
C GLU A 270 -6.25 1.69 -4.90
N ALA A 271 -5.61 0.63 -5.42
CA ALA A 271 -6.31 -0.57 -5.87
C ALA A 271 -7.06 -1.25 -4.72
N GLN A 272 -6.45 -1.30 -3.53
CA GLN A 272 -7.03 -1.83 -2.31
C GLN A 272 -8.29 -1.05 -1.88
N ALA A 273 -8.22 0.28 -1.91
CA ALA A 273 -9.35 1.14 -1.57
C ALA A 273 -10.52 0.95 -2.56
N ARG A 274 -10.24 0.95 -3.87
CA ARG A 274 -11.26 0.71 -4.90
C ARG A 274 -11.91 -0.66 -4.74
N SER A 275 -11.10 -1.72 -4.56
CA SER A 275 -11.60 -3.08 -4.35
C SER A 275 -12.49 -3.17 -3.12
N ARG A 276 -12.12 -2.49 -2.02
CA ARG A 276 -12.93 -2.43 -0.81
C ARG A 276 -14.29 -1.77 -1.06
N ASP A 277 -14.33 -0.67 -1.79
CA ASP A 277 -15.58 0.02 -2.12
C ASP A 277 -16.49 -0.86 -3.00
N GLU A 278 -15.93 -1.57 -3.97
CA GLU A 278 -16.67 -2.53 -4.81
C GLU A 278 -17.26 -3.69 -4.00
N ILE A 279 -16.50 -4.20 -3.01
CA ILE A 279 -16.95 -5.25 -2.09
C ILE A 279 -18.13 -4.75 -1.25
N LEU A 280 -18.02 -3.55 -0.66
CA LEU A 280 -19.10 -2.96 0.15
C LEU A 280 -20.37 -2.69 -0.67
N GLN A 281 -20.24 -2.28 -1.92
CA GLN A 281 -21.38 -2.12 -2.83
C GLN A 281 -22.04 -3.48 -3.10
N ALA A 282 -21.26 -4.53 -3.38
CA ALA A 282 -21.78 -5.87 -3.60
C ALA A 282 -22.47 -6.45 -2.35
N GLU A 283 -21.95 -6.18 -1.15
CA GLU A 283 -22.60 -6.52 0.12
C GLU A 283 -23.97 -5.87 0.26
N ALA A 284 -24.07 -4.56 -0.01
CA ALA A 284 -25.33 -3.84 0.05
C ALA A 284 -26.36 -4.41 -0.94
N GLU A 285 -25.94 -4.73 -2.18
CA GLU A 285 -26.82 -5.39 -3.17
C GLU A 285 -27.31 -6.77 -2.68
N ILE A 286 -26.44 -7.57 -2.09
CA ILE A 286 -26.77 -8.90 -1.55
C ILE A 286 -27.81 -8.78 -0.42
N ASP A 287 -27.64 -7.82 0.49
CA ASP A 287 -28.58 -7.61 1.59
C ASP A 287 -29.95 -7.11 1.11
N GLU A 288 -29.99 -6.26 0.07
CA GLU A 288 -31.24 -5.87 -0.57
C GLU A 288 -31.93 -7.10 -1.19
N GLN A 289 -31.20 -7.94 -1.93
CA GLN A 289 -31.74 -9.16 -2.55
C GLN A 289 -32.25 -10.16 -1.51
N ARG A 290 -31.52 -10.36 -0.40
CA ARG A 290 -31.96 -11.19 0.73
C ARG A 290 -33.29 -10.71 1.31
N THR A 291 -33.44 -9.40 1.46
CA THR A 291 -34.68 -8.81 1.96
C THR A 291 -35.86 -9.09 1.00
N VAL A 292 -35.65 -8.95 -0.31
CA VAL A 292 -36.67 -9.23 -1.32
C VAL A 292 -37.04 -10.72 -1.35
N ILE A 293 -36.05 -11.60 -1.29
CA ILE A 293 -36.25 -13.06 -1.22
C ILE A 293 -37.03 -13.42 0.02
N GLY A 294 -36.62 -12.96 1.21
CA GLY A 294 -37.31 -13.25 2.47
C GLY A 294 -38.77 -12.79 2.49
N ARG A 295 -39.06 -11.60 1.94
CA ARG A 295 -40.45 -11.13 1.78
C ARG A 295 -41.26 -12.02 0.83
N THR A 296 -40.67 -12.44 -0.29
CA THR A 296 -41.33 -13.29 -1.28
C THR A 296 -41.58 -14.69 -0.72
N THR A 297 -40.61 -15.27 -0.02
CA THR A 297 -40.75 -16.54 0.71
C THR A 297 -41.91 -16.47 1.70
N GLY A 298 -41.94 -15.46 2.58
CA GLY A 298 -43.03 -15.33 3.55
C GLY A 298 -44.40 -15.13 2.91
N PHE A 299 -44.48 -14.43 1.77
CA PHE A 299 -45.72 -14.32 1.00
C PHE A 299 -46.18 -15.68 0.46
N ILE A 300 -45.27 -16.45 -0.13
CA ILE A 300 -45.57 -17.79 -0.65
C ILE A 300 -46.05 -18.71 0.48
N GLU A 301 -45.33 -18.77 1.59
CA GLU A 301 -45.69 -19.59 2.77
C GLU A 301 -47.08 -19.25 3.32
N LEU A 302 -47.40 -17.95 3.43
CA LEU A 302 -48.71 -17.50 3.88
C LEU A 302 -49.83 -17.97 2.93
N TYR A 303 -49.63 -17.84 1.61
CA TYR A 303 -50.62 -18.27 0.64
C TYR A 303 -50.77 -19.80 0.61
N GLU A 304 -49.67 -20.54 0.72
CA GLU A 304 -49.70 -22.01 0.81
C GLU A 304 -50.46 -22.49 2.04
N ALA A 305 -50.37 -21.78 3.16
CA ALA A 305 -51.11 -22.11 4.37
C ALA A 305 -52.62 -21.85 4.25
N MET A 306 -53.03 -20.79 3.53
CA MET A 306 -54.45 -20.38 3.44
C MET A 306 -55.22 -21.05 2.29
N LEU A 307 -54.55 -21.41 1.20
CA LEU A 307 -55.18 -21.96 -0.01
C LEU A 307 -55.99 -23.25 0.24
N PRO A 308 -55.48 -24.25 0.98
CA PRO A 308 -56.21 -25.49 1.23
C PRO A 308 -57.54 -25.29 1.95
N ASP A 309 -57.57 -24.38 2.93
CA ASP A 309 -58.79 -24.08 3.68
C ASP A 309 -59.84 -23.41 2.78
N LEU A 310 -59.42 -22.47 1.92
CA LEU A 310 -60.31 -21.83 0.93
C LEU A 310 -60.84 -22.83 -0.10
N GLU A 311 -59.99 -23.73 -0.61
CA GLU A 311 -60.39 -24.81 -1.53
C GLU A 311 -61.38 -25.77 -0.84
N GLY A 312 -61.15 -26.08 0.44
CA GLY A 312 -62.04 -26.90 1.26
C GLY A 312 -63.40 -26.25 1.46
N GLN A 313 -63.45 -24.97 1.80
CA GLN A 313 -64.69 -24.21 1.96
C GLN A 313 -65.48 -24.12 0.65
N LEU A 314 -64.80 -23.84 -0.48
CA LEU A 314 -65.45 -23.79 -1.79
C LEU A 314 -66.02 -25.16 -2.20
N SER A 315 -65.30 -26.24 -1.92
CA SER A 315 -65.74 -27.61 -2.19
C SER A 315 -66.99 -27.96 -1.38
N GLN A 316 -67.02 -27.60 -0.09
CA GLN A 316 -68.19 -27.78 0.77
C GLN A 316 -69.39 -26.96 0.27
N PHE A 317 -69.16 -25.71 -0.14
CA PHE A 317 -70.20 -24.85 -0.69
C PHE A 317 -70.79 -25.40 -1.99
N LYS A 318 -69.95 -25.93 -2.89
CA LYS A 318 -70.40 -26.61 -4.11
C LYS A 318 -71.27 -27.83 -3.78
N ALA A 319 -70.83 -28.68 -2.84
CA ALA A 319 -71.59 -29.85 -2.42
C ALA A 319 -72.95 -29.47 -1.81
N ALA A 320 -73.01 -28.39 -1.02
CA ALA A 320 -74.25 -27.87 -0.47
C ALA A 320 -75.20 -27.36 -1.57
N LEU A 321 -74.67 -26.64 -2.57
CA LEU A 321 -75.46 -26.19 -3.73
C LEU A 321 -76.02 -27.36 -4.54
N THR A 322 -75.24 -28.40 -4.78
CA THR A 322 -75.71 -29.62 -5.44
C THR A 322 -76.82 -30.27 -4.62
N THR A 323 -76.64 -30.42 -3.31
CA THR A 323 -77.65 -30.97 -2.41
C THR A 323 -78.97 -30.18 -2.46
N VAL A 324 -78.89 -28.85 -2.45
CA VAL A 324 -80.08 -27.98 -2.57
C VAL A 324 -80.72 -28.15 -3.95
N SER A 325 -79.93 -28.16 -5.02
CA SER A 325 -80.44 -28.39 -6.38
C SER A 325 -81.17 -29.72 -6.51
N ASP A 326 -80.62 -30.80 -5.95
CA ASP A 326 -81.23 -32.13 -5.96
C ASP A 326 -82.53 -32.14 -5.14
N SER A 327 -82.55 -31.46 -3.99
CA SER A 327 -83.76 -31.34 -3.17
C SER A 327 -84.87 -30.56 -3.87
N VAL A 328 -84.53 -29.51 -4.63
CA VAL A 328 -85.48 -28.74 -5.43
C VAL A 328 -86.03 -29.59 -6.58
N ALA A 329 -85.16 -30.36 -7.25
CA ALA A 329 -85.58 -31.28 -8.30
C ALA A 329 -86.54 -32.36 -7.77
N GLN A 330 -86.24 -32.96 -6.62
CA GLN A 330 -87.14 -33.92 -5.96
C GLN A 330 -88.47 -33.29 -5.54
N PHE A 331 -88.45 -32.05 -5.03
CA PHE A 331 -89.68 -31.35 -4.66
C PHE A 331 -90.54 -31.03 -5.88
N GLN A 332 -89.93 -30.62 -6.99
CA GLN A 332 -90.62 -30.41 -8.27
C GLN A 332 -91.23 -31.72 -8.78
N GLU A 333 -90.47 -32.81 -8.78
CA GLU A 333 -90.96 -34.13 -9.19
C GLU A 333 -92.13 -34.58 -8.30
N ALA A 334 -92.01 -34.45 -6.98
CA ALA A 334 -93.10 -34.79 -6.05
C ALA A 334 -94.34 -33.89 -6.24
N SER A 335 -94.15 -32.61 -6.51
CA SER A 335 -95.23 -31.66 -6.82
C SER A 335 -95.93 -32.04 -8.13
N ASP A 336 -95.18 -32.41 -9.16
CA ASP A 336 -95.73 -32.85 -10.44
C ASP A 336 -96.54 -34.15 -10.29
N TYR A 337 -96.03 -35.12 -9.50
CA TYR A 337 -96.77 -36.32 -9.13
C TYR A 337 -98.07 -36.00 -8.37
N GLN A 338 -98.04 -35.03 -7.44
CA GLN A 338 -99.24 -34.61 -6.71
C GLN A 338 -100.26 -33.92 -7.63
N LEU A 339 -99.81 -33.05 -8.54
CA LEU A 339 -100.68 -32.40 -9.51
C LEU A 339 -101.32 -33.43 -10.46
N GLN A 340 -100.55 -34.43 -10.90
CA GLN A 340 -101.05 -35.56 -11.70
C GLN A 340 -102.08 -36.38 -10.91
N ALA A 341 -101.79 -36.74 -9.65
CA ALA A 341 -102.72 -37.48 -8.81
C ALA A 341 -104.01 -36.68 -8.53
N ILE A 342 -103.93 -35.36 -8.36
CA ILE A 342 -105.10 -34.49 -8.24
C ILE A 342 -105.90 -34.46 -9.55
N ALA A 343 -105.23 -34.40 -10.70
CA ALA A 343 -105.90 -34.47 -12.01
C ALA A 343 -106.62 -35.82 -12.20
N ASP A 344 -105.97 -36.93 -11.84
CA ASP A 344 -106.55 -38.28 -11.91
C ASP A 344 -107.72 -38.44 -10.92
N MET A 345 -107.61 -37.91 -9.70
CA MET A 345 -108.72 -37.88 -8.74
C MET A 345 -109.89 -37.03 -9.26
N ARG A 346 -109.63 -35.87 -9.87
CA ARG A 346 -110.69 -35.07 -10.50
C ARG A 346 -111.36 -35.81 -11.65
N HIS A 347 -110.59 -36.55 -12.46
CA HIS A 347 -111.11 -37.38 -13.53
C HIS A 347 -111.98 -38.53 -12.99
N THR A 348 -111.54 -39.22 -11.94
CA THR A 348 -112.34 -40.30 -11.30
C THR A 348 -113.60 -39.75 -10.62
N VAL A 349 -113.53 -38.61 -9.93
CA VAL A 349 -114.72 -37.93 -9.37
C VAL A 349 -115.66 -37.46 -10.48
N SER A 350 -115.16 -36.92 -11.58
CA SER A 350 -115.97 -36.57 -12.75
C SER A 350 -116.64 -37.80 -13.36
N ASN A 351 -115.94 -38.92 -13.46
CA ASN A 351 -116.50 -40.18 -13.97
C ASN A 351 -117.52 -40.79 -13.01
N LEU A 352 -117.30 -40.68 -11.69
CA LEU A 352 -118.26 -41.10 -10.67
C LEU A 352 -119.51 -40.21 -10.66
N ALA A 353 -119.36 -38.89 -10.78
CA ALA A 353 -120.49 -37.97 -10.93
C ALA A 353 -121.29 -38.23 -12.22
N SER A 354 -120.59 -38.57 -13.31
CA SER A 354 -121.22 -39.00 -14.57
C SER A 354 -121.96 -40.34 -14.42
N SER A 355 -121.46 -41.25 -13.57
CA SER A 355 -122.11 -42.53 -13.27
C SER A 355 -123.29 -42.42 -12.28
N ALA A 356 -123.26 -41.43 -11.38
CA ALA A 356 -124.35 -41.14 -10.45
C ALA A 356 -125.57 -40.50 -11.16
N GLN A 357 -125.37 -39.88 -12.32
CA GLN A 357 -126.46 -39.37 -13.16
C GLN A 357 -127.24 -40.48 -13.90
N VAL A 358 -126.80 -41.75 -13.84
CA VAL A 358 -127.45 -42.90 -14.49
C VAL A 358 -128.25 -43.76 -13.50
N ALA A 359 -128.24 -43.42 -12.20
CA ALA A 359 -128.96 -44.16 -11.17
C ALA A 359 -129.93 -43.27 -10.38
N THR A 360 -130.92 -42.72 -11.05
CA THR A 360 -132.22 -42.40 -10.44
C THR A 360 -133.33 -42.68 -11.48
N PRO A 361 -134.41 -43.38 -11.07
CA PRO A 361 -135.37 -44.07 -11.95
C PRO A 361 -136.28 -43.19 -12.79
#